data_AF-A0A7K3QN96-F1
#
_entry.id   AF-A0A7K3QN96-F1
#
_cell.length_a   1.000
_cell.length_b   1.000
_cell.length_c   1.000
_cell.angle_alpha   90.00
_cell.angle_beta   90.00
_cell.angle_gamma   90.00
#
_symmetry.space_group_name_H-M   'P 1'
#
loop_
_entity.id
_entity.type
_entity.pdbx_description
1 polymer ?
#
loop_
_entity_poly.entity_id
_entity_poly.type
_entity_poly.pdbx_seq_one_letter_code
_entity_poly.pdbx_strand_id
1 'polypeptide(L)'
;MIEKVLCMVAVRKPYLLGHAEIAALYGVERQTSQKWRAEGTLAEPDLVISGNPYWLLSTVLQLSDGSARDVTEQRLAEYEASIPGGNRAYLVEQLPVIVGIMEVAKILGQEKQAIARWRHRKQIAASDYELSGSPLWLIDTILADATARGRAVVQVEVERLSAGARGLQRPRGRRSAPPAAHAHQPPLPAARTFTSDQGDEAASFLAAALAQGHSVVIRPKRQKS
;
A
#
# COMPACT_ATOMS: atom_id res chain seq x y z
N MET A 1 27.56 19.77 -35.15
CA MET A 1 27.63 18.63 -34.23
C MET A 1 27.44 19.17 -32.83
N ILE A 2 26.26 19.02 -32.25
CA ILE A 2 25.98 19.45 -30.87
C ILE A 2 25.92 18.15 -30.07
N GLU A 3 26.95 17.91 -29.27
CA GLU A 3 26.95 16.90 -28.22
C GLU A 3 25.80 17.24 -27.27
N LYS A 4 24.71 16.48 -27.43
CA LYS A 4 23.65 16.41 -26.44
C LYS A 4 24.26 15.71 -25.23
N VAL A 5 24.76 16.50 -24.28
CA VAL A 5 25.08 16.06 -22.94
C VAL A 5 23.81 15.42 -22.38
N LEU A 6 23.73 14.09 -22.45
CA LEU A 6 22.79 13.31 -21.65
C LEU A 6 23.21 13.54 -20.20
N CYS A 7 22.65 14.56 -19.57
CA CYS A 7 22.58 14.61 -18.13
C CYS A 7 21.69 13.41 -17.74
N MET A 8 22.32 12.25 -17.49
CA MET A 8 21.69 11.09 -16.87
C MET A 8 21.21 11.54 -15.50
N VAL A 9 20.01 12.12 -15.44
CA VAL A 9 19.26 12.19 -14.20
C VAL A 9 19.08 10.75 -13.79
N ALA A 10 19.83 10.30 -12.78
CA ALA A 10 19.64 8.98 -12.20
C ALA A 10 18.16 8.90 -11.79
N VAL A 11 17.37 8.12 -12.53
CA VAL A 11 15.95 7.96 -12.28
C VAL A 11 15.84 7.32 -10.90
N ARG A 12 15.42 8.12 -9.91
CA ARG A 12 15.38 7.70 -8.52
C ARG A 12 14.24 6.72 -8.34
N LYS A 13 14.50 5.62 -7.62
CA LYS A 13 13.52 4.57 -7.37
C LYS A 13 12.70 4.93 -6.12
N PRO A 14 11.47 5.47 -6.23
CA PRO A 14 10.70 5.77 -5.04
C PRO A 14 10.47 4.51 -4.20
N TYR A 15 10.56 4.66 -2.87
CA TYR A 15 10.16 3.61 -1.95
C TYR A 15 8.65 3.39 -2.03
N LEU A 16 8.28 2.31 -2.74
CA LEU A 16 6.90 1.90 -2.95
C LEU A 16 6.61 0.59 -2.22
N LEU A 17 5.41 0.53 -1.66
CA LEU A 17 4.94 -0.58 -0.86
C LEU A 17 3.63 -1.10 -1.43
N GLY A 18 3.52 -2.41 -1.56
CA GLY A 18 2.24 -3.08 -1.63
C GLY A 18 1.84 -3.61 -0.25
N HIS A 19 0.74 -4.35 -0.20
CA HIS A 19 0.23 -4.91 1.06
C HIS A 19 1.22 -5.84 1.78
N ALA A 20 2.04 -6.61 1.05
CA ALA A 20 3.02 -7.50 1.68
C ALA A 20 4.14 -6.70 2.35
N GLU A 21 4.61 -5.65 1.71
CA GLU A 21 5.66 -4.78 2.23
C GLU A 21 5.16 -3.98 3.44
N ILE A 22 3.93 -3.47 3.41
CA ILE A 22 3.29 -2.81 4.56
C ILE A 22 3.20 -3.79 5.74
N ALA A 23 2.76 -5.02 5.48
CA ALA A 23 2.62 -6.03 6.51
C ALA A 23 3.97 -6.35 7.18
N ALA A 24 5.03 -6.53 6.39
CA ALA A 24 6.38 -6.71 6.89
C ALA A 24 6.87 -5.50 7.70
N LEU A 25 6.65 -4.28 7.20
CA LEU A 25 7.09 -3.04 7.84
C LEU A 25 6.48 -2.87 9.24
N TYR A 26 5.19 -3.17 9.41
CA TYR A 26 4.50 -3.10 10.70
C TYR A 26 4.59 -4.39 11.53
N GLY A 27 5.20 -5.46 11.00
CA GLY A 27 5.26 -6.76 11.67
C GLY A 27 3.88 -7.37 11.91
N VAL A 28 2.97 -7.24 10.94
CA VAL A 28 1.60 -7.77 10.98
C VAL A 28 1.36 -8.74 9.83
N GLU A 29 0.26 -9.49 9.90
CA GLU A 29 -0.18 -10.33 8.78
C GLU A 29 -0.66 -9.52 7.58
N ARG A 30 -0.49 -10.05 6.36
CA ARG A 30 -0.88 -9.37 5.11
C ARG A 30 -2.37 -8.99 5.07
N GLN A 31 -3.22 -9.82 5.66
CA GLN A 31 -4.66 -9.57 5.74
C GLN A 31 -4.98 -8.32 6.57
N THR A 32 -4.15 -7.98 7.55
CA THR A 32 -4.29 -6.79 8.39
C THR A 32 -4.14 -5.52 7.56
N SER A 33 -3.15 -5.46 6.66
CA SER A 33 -2.97 -4.31 5.75
C SER A 33 -4.17 -4.14 4.79
N GLN A 34 -4.75 -5.24 4.32
CA GLN A 34 -5.96 -5.20 3.49
C GLN A 34 -7.18 -4.70 4.27
N LYS A 35 -7.31 -5.13 5.53
CA LYS A 35 -8.35 -4.67 6.43
C LYS A 35 -8.22 -3.16 6.70
N TRP A 36 -7.01 -2.66 6.96
CA TRP A 36 -6.76 -1.23 7.14
C TRP A 36 -7.19 -0.41 5.93
N ARG A 37 -6.94 -0.91 4.71
CA ARG A 37 -7.45 -0.27 3.49
C ARG A 37 -8.98 -0.25 3.45
N ALA A 38 -9.63 -1.37 3.76
CA ALA A 38 -11.09 -1.47 3.72
C ALA A 38 -11.79 -0.59 4.76
N GLU A 39 -11.16 -0.38 5.92
CA GLU A 39 -11.66 0.44 7.02
C GLU A 39 -11.28 1.92 6.89
N GLY A 40 -10.55 2.30 5.83
CA GLY A 40 -10.05 3.68 5.64
C GLY A 40 -8.95 4.09 6.62
N THR A 41 -8.39 3.14 7.37
CA THR A 41 -7.21 3.38 8.22
C THR A 41 -5.97 3.63 7.37
N LEU A 42 -5.76 2.81 6.34
CA LEU A 42 -4.73 3.05 5.33
C LEU A 42 -5.33 3.93 4.24
N ALA A 43 -4.65 5.04 3.95
CA ALA A 43 -5.06 6.01 2.94
C ALA A 43 -5.27 5.36 1.56
N GLU A 44 -5.94 6.10 0.66
CA GLU A 44 -6.02 5.69 -0.74
C GLU A 44 -4.61 5.51 -1.34
N PRO A 45 -4.44 4.58 -2.31
CA PRO A 45 -3.14 4.29 -2.86
C PRO A 45 -2.62 5.46 -3.68
N ASP A 46 -1.35 5.82 -3.48
CA ASP A 46 -0.66 6.83 -4.28
C ASP A 46 -0.57 6.43 -5.76
N LEU A 47 -0.48 5.12 -6.03
CA LEU A 47 -0.41 4.56 -7.38
C LEU A 47 -1.25 3.29 -7.51
N VAL A 48 -1.88 3.12 -8.67
CA VAL A 48 -2.47 1.84 -9.08
C VAL A 48 -1.82 1.40 -10.39
N ILE A 49 -1.18 0.23 -10.37
CA ILE A 49 -0.42 -0.30 -11.51
C ILE A 49 -0.89 -1.72 -11.81
N SER A 50 -1.28 -1.99 -13.06
CA SER A 50 -1.89 -3.27 -13.45
C SER A 50 -3.06 -3.71 -12.53
N GLY A 51 -3.80 -2.76 -11.96
CA GLY A 51 -4.92 -2.98 -11.04
C GLY A 51 -4.54 -3.33 -9.59
N ASN A 52 -3.26 -3.29 -9.24
CA ASN A 52 -2.77 -3.46 -7.88
C ASN A 52 -2.48 -2.09 -7.23
N PRO A 53 -2.85 -1.89 -5.96
CA PRO A 53 -2.55 -0.66 -5.24
C PRO A 53 -1.14 -0.64 -4.67
N TYR A 54 -0.52 0.54 -4.71
CA TYR A 54 0.80 0.82 -4.16
C TYR A 54 0.79 2.18 -3.44
N TRP A 55 1.57 2.26 -2.38
CA TRP A 55 1.72 3.45 -1.56
C TRP A 55 3.18 3.87 -1.49
N LEU A 56 3.41 5.17 -1.36
CA LEU A 56 4.69 5.74 -0.99
C LEU A 56 4.99 5.43 0.48
N LEU A 57 6.27 5.24 0.80
CA LEU A 57 6.72 5.05 2.17
C LEU A 57 6.25 6.19 3.08
N SER A 58 6.29 7.44 2.62
CA SER A 58 5.79 8.60 3.38
C SER A 58 4.31 8.48 3.75
N THR A 59 3.47 8.02 2.82
CA THR A 59 2.04 7.81 3.03
C THR A 59 1.80 6.69 4.03
N VAL A 60 2.57 5.61 3.94
CA VAL A 60 2.47 4.47 4.85
C VAL A 60 2.90 4.83 6.27
N LEU A 61 3.93 5.66 6.44
CA LEU A 61 4.44 6.05 7.77
C LEU A 61 3.45 6.92 8.56
N GLN A 62 2.55 7.64 7.88
CA GLN A 62 1.48 8.43 8.53
C GLN A 62 0.47 7.59 9.31
N LEU A 63 0.42 6.26 9.09
CA LEU A 63 -0.39 5.35 9.91
C LEU A 63 0.01 5.36 11.40
N SER A 64 1.26 5.75 11.69
CA SER A 64 1.84 5.73 13.03
C SER A 64 1.46 6.95 13.88
N ASP A 65 0.96 8.03 13.28
CA ASP A 65 0.74 9.34 13.94
C ASP A 65 -0.52 9.41 14.83
N GLY A 66 -0.80 8.36 15.61
CA GLY A 66 -1.88 8.38 16.61
C GLY A 66 -2.47 7.03 17.01
N SER A 67 -1.90 5.91 16.56
CA SER A 67 -2.32 4.57 16.96
C SER A 67 -1.11 3.78 17.45
N ALA A 68 -1.31 2.73 18.27
CA ALA A 68 -0.24 1.84 18.77
C ALA A 68 0.46 1.00 17.67
N ARG A 69 0.59 1.55 16.46
CA ARG A 69 1.12 0.93 15.25
C ARG A 69 2.46 1.60 14.95
N ASP A 70 3.50 1.17 15.65
CA ASP A 70 4.83 1.72 15.46
C ASP A 70 5.63 0.87 14.48
N VAL A 71 6.24 1.54 13.49
CA VAL A 71 7.29 0.95 12.66
C VAL A 71 8.59 1.04 13.44
N THR A 72 9.25 -0.10 13.67
CA THR A 72 10.56 -0.07 14.30
C THR A 72 11.61 0.47 13.33
N GLU A 73 12.57 1.25 13.84
CA GLU A 73 13.68 1.78 13.02
C GLU A 73 14.42 0.66 12.28
N GLN A 74 14.56 -0.50 12.91
CA GLN A 74 15.15 -1.69 12.31
C GLN A 74 14.39 -2.15 11.05
N ARG A 75 13.06 -2.34 11.13
CA ARG A 75 12.26 -2.80 9.98
C ARG A 75 12.25 -1.76 8.85
N LEU A 76 12.25 -0.48 9.21
CA LEU A 76 12.35 0.60 8.24
C LEU A 76 13.68 0.56 7.49
N ALA A 77 14.80 0.42 8.22
CA ALA A 77 16.13 0.31 7.63
C ALA A 77 16.28 -0.94 6.76
N GLU A 78 15.77 -2.09 7.20
CA GLU A 78 15.75 -3.33 6.43
C GLU A 78 14.98 -3.18 5.11
N TYR A 79 13.81 -2.53 5.15
CA TYR A 79 13.03 -2.24 3.96
C TYR A 79 13.76 -1.28 3.00
N GLU A 80 14.31 -0.17 3.50
CA GLU A 80 15.03 0.80 2.66
C GLU A 80 16.29 0.21 2.01
N ALA A 81 16.99 -0.67 2.74
CA ALA A 81 18.15 -1.40 2.22
C ALA A 81 17.78 -2.43 1.13
N SER A 82 16.55 -2.94 1.14
CA SER A 82 16.06 -3.89 0.13
C SER A 82 15.88 -3.29 -1.27
N ILE A 83 15.85 -1.95 -1.37
CA ILE A 83 15.73 -1.21 -2.64
C ILE A 83 16.96 -0.31 -2.79
N PRO A 84 18.09 -0.84 -3.32
CA PRO A 84 19.29 -0.05 -3.55
C PRO A 84 19.02 1.15 -4.46
N GLY A 85 19.52 2.33 -4.07
CA GLY A 85 19.26 3.59 -4.79
C GLY A 85 17.82 4.10 -4.67
N GLY A 86 17.07 3.55 -3.71
CA GLY A 86 15.72 4.01 -3.40
C GLY A 86 15.70 5.43 -2.81
N ASN A 87 14.57 6.12 -2.92
CA ASN A 87 14.39 7.43 -2.32
C ASN A 87 13.01 7.58 -1.67
N ARG A 88 12.96 8.37 -0.60
CA ARG A 88 11.70 8.86 -0.03
C ARG A 88 11.15 9.92 -0.98
N ALA A 89 10.12 9.56 -1.74
CA ALA A 89 9.36 10.51 -2.54
C ALA A 89 8.11 10.91 -1.75
N TYR A 90 7.78 12.21 -1.80
CA TYR A 90 6.66 12.79 -1.07
C TYR A 90 5.54 13.28 -1.99
N LEU A 91 5.81 13.38 -3.30
CA LEU A 91 4.90 13.91 -4.30
C LEU A 91 4.73 12.91 -5.44
N VAL A 92 3.48 12.56 -5.73
CA VAL A 92 3.10 11.61 -6.79
C VAL A 92 3.50 12.14 -8.18
N GLU A 93 3.45 13.45 -8.37
CA GLU A 93 3.79 14.15 -9.62
C GLU A 93 5.27 14.01 -10.02
N GLN A 94 6.14 13.72 -9.05
CA GLN A 94 7.58 13.56 -9.28
C GLN A 94 7.98 12.10 -9.48
N LEU A 95 7.03 11.17 -9.42
CA LEU A 95 7.32 9.75 -9.57
C LEU A 95 7.64 9.44 -11.03
N PRO A 96 8.68 8.62 -11.28
CA PRO A 96 8.89 8.10 -12.62
C PRO A 96 7.67 7.29 -13.06
N VAL A 97 7.51 7.14 -14.37
CA VAL A 97 6.42 6.33 -14.92
C VAL A 97 6.73 4.85 -14.65
N ILE A 98 6.09 4.28 -13.63
CA ILE A 98 6.27 2.86 -13.26
C ILE A 98 5.19 2.03 -13.94
N VAL A 99 5.55 0.93 -14.56
CA VAL A 99 4.67 0.07 -15.35
C VAL A 99 4.68 -1.36 -14.82
N GLY A 100 3.52 -1.99 -14.79
CA GLY A 100 3.38 -3.39 -14.44
C GLY A 100 3.30 -4.26 -15.69
N ILE A 101 3.18 -5.57 -15.48
CA ILE A 101 3.21 -6.54 -16.58
C ILE A 101 2.14 -6.31 -17.65
N MET A 102 0.96 -5.78 -17.30
CA MET A 102 -0.09 -5.49 -18.29
C MET A 102 0.25 -4.27 -19.13
N GLU A 103 0.82 -3.23 -18.51
CA GLU A 103 1.27 -2.04 -19.24
C GLU A 103 2.45 -2.36 -20.15
N VAL A 104 3.42 -3.15 -19.68
CA VAL A 104 4.55 -3.63 -20.51
C VAL A 104 4.06 -4.43 -21.72
N ALA A 105 3.07 -5.29 -21.53
CA ALA A 105 2.45 -6.03 -22.62
C ALA A 105 1.88 -5.08 -23.70
N LYS A 106 1.17 -4.02 -23.29
CA LYS A 106 0.66 -3.00 -24.22
C LYS A 106 1.77 -2.22 -24.92
N ILE A 107 2.79 -1.76 -24.19
CA ILE A 107 3.94 -1.03 -24.73
C ILE A 107 4.64 -1.85 -25.82
N LEU A 108 4.80 -3.16 -25.62
CA LEU A 108 5.51 -4.04 -26.55
C LEU A 108 4.58 -4.71 -27.58
N GLY A 109 3.29 -4.38 -27.60
CA GLY A 109 2.31 -5.00 -28.49
C GLY A 109 2.18 -6.51 -28.31
N GLN A 110 2.37 -7.00 -27.09
CA GLN A 110 2.32 -8.42 -26.72
C GLN A 110 1.19 -8.72 -25.75
N GLU A 111 0.93 -10.00 -25.53
CA GLU A 111 0.06 -10.47 -24.46
C GLU A 111 0.81 -10.55 -23.12
N LYS A 112 0.07 -10.40 -22.01
CA LYS A 112 0.61 -10.52 -20.64
C LYS A 112 1.40 -11.83 -20.43
N GLN A 113 0.89 -12.95 -20.96
CA GLN A 113 1.50 -14.27 -20.84
C GLN A 113 2.85 -14.34 -21.58
N ALA A 114 3.00 -13.63 -22.69
CA ALA A 114 4.27 -13.53 -23.41
C ALA A 114 5.31 -12.81 -22.55
N ILE A 115 4.94 -11.68 -21.95
CA ILE A 115 5.82 -10.93 -21.04
C ILE A 115 6.21 -11.78 -19.82
N ALA A 116 5.25 -12.51 -19.23
CA ALA A 116 5.52 -13.42 -18.12
C ALA A 116 6.58 -14.49 -18.48
N ARG A 117 6.44 -15.10 -19.67
CA ARG A 117 7.43 -16.06 -20.19
C ARG A 117 8.79 -15.41 -20.42
N TRP A 118 8.83 -14.22 -21.01
CA TRP A 118 10.09 -13.51 -21.24
C TRP A 118 10.80 -13.18 -19.94
N ARG A 119 10.07 -12.74 -18.89
CA ARG A 119 10.63 -12.52 -17.55
C ARG A 119 11.27 -13.78 -17.00
N HIS A 120 10.55 -14.90 -17.01
CA HIS A 120 11.09 -16.18 -16.50
C HIS A 120 12.33 -16.65 -17.28
N ARG A 121 12.36 -16.41 -18.59
CA ARG A 121 13.49 -16.76 -19.46
C ARG A 121 14.60 -15.71 -19.51
N LYS A 122 14.50 -14.62 -18.75
CA LYS A 122 15.43 -13.47 -18.78
C LYS A 122 15.60 -12.86 -20.18
N GLN A 123 14.54 -12.92 -20.98
CA GLN A 123 14.46 -12.36 -22.33
C GLN A 123 13.87 -10.95 -22.35
N ILE A 124 13.69 -10.32 -21.19
CA ILE A 124 13.31 -8.93 -21.00
C ILE A 124 14.13 -8.40 -19.82
N ALA A 125 14.28 -7.09 -19.69
CA ALA A 125 14.93 -6.49 -18.54
C ALA A 125 14.38 -7.04 -17.22
N ALA A 126 15.28 -7.19 -16.24
CA ALA A 126 14.88 -7.50 -14.87
C ALA A 126 13.92 -6.42 -14.35
N SER A 127 12.97 -6.81 -13.50
CA SER A 127 12.05 -5.86 -12.89
C SER A 127 12.80 -4.94 -11.93
N ASP A 128 12.43 -3.66 -11.97
CA ASP A 128 12.96 -2.65 -11.06
C ASP A 128 12.45 -2.84 -9.64
N TYR A 129 11.26 -3.42 -9.51
CA TYR A 129 10.67 -3.83 -8.23
C TYR A 129 9.97 -5.19 -8.35
N GLU A 130 9.99 -5.95 -7.26
CA GLU A 130 9.06 -7.06 -7.03
C GLU A 130 8.24 -6.75 -5.78
N LEU A 131 7.06 -6.16 -5.95
CA LEU A 131 6.22 -5.72 -4.84
C LEU A 131 4.96 -6.58 -4.75
N SER A 132 4.73 -7.15 -3.56
CA SER A 132 3.56 -7.99 -3.27
C SER A 132 3.36 -9.12 -4.30
N GLY A 133 4.47 -9.65 -4.82
CA GLY A 133 4.53 -10.71 -5.85
C GLY A 133 4.31 -10.22 -7.28
N SER A 134 4.24 -8.91 -7.52
CA SER A 134 4.05 -8.33 -8.85
C SER A 134 5.33 -7.67 -9.35
N PRO A 135 5.81 -8.01 -10.56
CA PRO A 135 6.97 -7.34 -11.15
C PRO A 135 6.57 -5.98 -11.71
N LEU A 136 7.36 -4.96 -11.38
CA LEU A 136 7.21 -3.59 -11.87
C LEU A 136 8.52 -3.12 -12.50
N TRP A 137 8.41 -2.26 -13.51
CA TRP A 137 9.54 -1.65 -14.21
C TRP A 137 9.36 -0.14 -14.27
N LEU A 138 10.46 0.59 -14.37
CA LEU A 138 10.43 1.96 -14.90
C LEU A 138 10.15 1.86 -16.41
N ILE A 139 9.36 2.80 -16.95
CA ILE A 139 9.07 2.81 -18.39
C ILE A 139 10.36 2.87 -19.20
N ASP A 140 11.33 3.67 -18.75
CA ASP A 140 12.63 3.84 -19.40
C ASP A 140 13.43 2.53 -19.46
N THR A 141 13.36 1.69 -18.41
CA THR A 141 13.97 0.35 -18.40
C THR A 141 13.43 -0.51 -19.54
N ILE A 142 12.12 -0.47 -19.77
CA ILE A 142 11.46 -1.23 -20.83
C ILE A 142 11.75 -0.67 -22.21
N LEU A 143 11.77 0.66 -22.35
CA LEU A 143 12.10 1.31 -23.62
C LEU A 143 13.56 1.03 -24.01
N ALA A 144 14.49 1.13 -23.07
CA ALA A 144 15.89 0.80 -23.29
C ALA A 144 16.08 -0.68 -23.68
N ASP A 145 15.40 -1.62 -23.00
CA ASP A 145 15.44 -3.05 -23.34
C ASP A 145 14.84 -3.33 -24.73
N ALA A 146 13.73 -2.66 -25.06
CA ALA A 146 13.09 -2.79 -26.37
C ALA A 146 14.03 -2.31 -27.48
N THR A 147 14.68 -1.17 -27.31
CA THR A 147 15.68 -0.64 -28.24
C THR A 147 16.87 -1.60 -28.37
N ALA A 148 17.46 -2.03 -27.24
CA ALA A 148 18.62 -2.92 -27.24
C ALA A 148 18.35 -4.27 -27.92
N ARG A 149 17.10 -4.74 -27.91
CA ARG A 149 16.68 -6.00 -28.52
C ARG A 149 16.00 -5.84 -29.88
N GLY A 150 15.91 -4.63 -30.42
CA GLY A 150 15.25 -4.35 -31.71
C GLY A 150 13.75 -4.66 -31.72
N ARG A 151 13.06 -4.48 -30.60
CA ARG A 151 11.61 -4.72 -30.47
C ARG A 151 10.81 -3.50 -30.87
N ALA A 152 9.67 -3.75 -31.53
CA ALA A 152 8.69 -2.71 -31.79
C ALA A 152 8.07 -2.20 -30.47
N VAL A 153 7.85 -0.90 -30.41
CA VAL A 153 7.19 -0.21 -29.29
C VAL A 153 5.96 0.49 -29.81
N VAL A 154 4.83 0.28 -29.14
CA VAL A 154 3.56 0.94 -29.41
C VAL A 154 3.60 2.35 -28.80
N GLN A 155 4.04 3.34 -29.58
CA GLN A 155 4.30 4.70 -29.10
C GLN A 155 3.07 5.37 -28.47
N VAL A 156 1.87 5.14 -29.01
CA VAL A 156 0.63 5.67 -28.43
C VAL A 156 0.40 5.20 -26.99
N GLU A 157 0.81 3.98 -26.65
CA GLU A 157 0.70 3.48 -25.27
C GLU A 157 1.75 4.10 -24.35
N VAL A 158 2.95 4.39 -24.86
CA VAL A 158 4.02 5.09 -24.13
C VAL A 158 3.59 6.51 -23.78
N GLU A 159 3.08 7.25 -24.76
CA GLU A 159 2.56 8.62 -24.57
C GLU A 159 1.40 8.63 -23.59
N ARG A 160 0.43 7.72 -23.75
CA ARG A 160 -0.72 7.58 -22.84
C ARG A 160 -0.29 7.34 -21.39
N LEU A 161 0.67 6.44 -21.17
CA LEU A 161 1.19 6.13 -19.82
C LEU A 161 2.03 7.27 -19.24
N SER A 162 2.79 7.97 -20.09
CA SER A 162 3.59 9.12 -19.69
C SER A 162 2.74 10.32 -19.29
N ALA A 163 1.57 10.50 -19.92
CA ALA A 163 0.57 11.48 -19.54
C ALA A 163 -0.23 11.09 -18.26
N GLY A 164 0.13 10.00 -17.59
CA GLY A 164 -0.57 9.51 -16.39
C GLY A 164 -1.92 8.84 -16.69
N ALA A 165 -2.34 8.76 -17.95
CA ALA A 165 -3.58 8.10 -18.32
C ALA A 165 -3.41 6.59 -18.19
N ARG A 166 -3.85 6.02 -17.07
CA ARG A 166 -4.04 4.57 -16.93
C ARG A 166 -5.52 4.30 -17.12
N GLY A 167 -5.88 3.65 -18.24
CA GLY A 167 -7.29 3.37 -18.55
C GLY A 167 -7.97 2.65 -17.38
N LEU A 168 -9.25 2.93 -17.14
CA LEU A 168 -10.09 2.44 -16.02
C LEU A 168 -9.64 1.09 -15.47
N GLN A 169 -8.73 1.11 -14.50
CA GLN A 169 -8.28 -0.09 -13.81
C GLN A 169 -9.31 -0.34 -12.72
N ARG A 170 -10.35 -1.13 -13.03
CA ARG A 170 -11.22 -1.63 -11.97
C ARG A 170 -10.31 -2.33 -10.96
N PRO A 171 -10.26 -1.89 -9.69
CA PRO A 171 -9.42 -2.53 -8.70
C PRO A 171 -9.75 -4.03 -8.70
N ARG A 172 -8.73 -4.88 -8.75
CA ARG A 172 -8.95 -6.32 -8.57
C ARG A 172 -9.36 -6.54 -7.12
N GLY A 173 -10.67 -6.65 -6.93
CA GLY A 173 -11.32 -6.80 -5.65
C GLY A 173 -12.82 -6.67 -5.85
N ARG A 174 -13.60 -7.43 -5.09
CA ARG A 174 -15.06 -7.27 -5.01
C ARG A 174 -15.35 -5.78 -4.86
N ARG A 175 -16.36 -5.24 -5.59
CA ARG A 175 -16.91 -3.91 -5.31
C ARG A 175 -16.98 -3.81 -3.78
N SER A 176 -16.14 -2.97 -3.19
CA SER A 176 -16.47 -2.40 -1.91
C SER A 176 -17.78 -1.69 -2.23
N ALA A 177 -18.90 -2.31 -1.86
CA ALA A 177 -20.04 -1.49 -1.50
C ALA A 177 -19.46 -0.38 -0.61
N PRO A 178 -19.87 0.89 -0.77
CA PRO A 178 -19.46 1.92 0.18
C PRO A 178 -19.63 1.28 1.56
N PRO A 179 -18.57 1.22 2.40
CA PRO A 179 -18.69 0.58 3.69
C PRO A 179 -19.94 1.17 4.31
N ALA A 180 -20.95 0.34 4.54
CA ALA A 180 -22.16 0.77 5.22
C ALA A 180 -21.62 1.50 6.44
N ALA A 181 -21.82 2.82 6.48
CA ALA A 181 -21.12 3.72 7.38
C ALA A 181 -21.06 2.99 8.71
N HIS A 182 -19.86 2.51 9.07
CA HIS A 182 -19.70 1.92 10.38
C HIS A 182 -19.89 3.13 11.26
N ALA A 183 -21.11 3.29 11.76
CA ALA A 183 -21.46 4.29 12.74
C ALA A 183 -20.33 4.19 13.74
N HIS A 184 -19.54 5.26 13.83
CA HIS A 184 -18.39 5.35 14.72
C HIS A 184 -18.83 4.69 16.01
N GLN A 185 -18.30 3.50 16.31
CA GLN A 185 -18.68 2.85 17.55
C GLN A 185 -18.35 3.87 18.63
N PRO A 186 -19.33 4.32 19.41
CA PRO A 186 -19.05 5.31 20.44
C PRO A 186 -17.93 4.74 21.31
N PRO A 187 -16.95 5.58 21.68
CA PRO A 187 -15.79 5.13 22.44
C PRO A 187 -16.26 4.33 23.66
N LEU A 188 -15.59 3.22 23.93
CA LEU A 188 -15.95 2.34 25.05
C LEU A 188 -16.05 3.17 26.34
N PRO A 189 -17.10 2.99 27.15
CA PRO A 189 -17.21 3.68 28.43
C PRO A 189 -16.01 3.30 29.30
N ALA A 190 -15.41 4.29 29.96
CA ALA A 190 -14.27 4.07 30.85
C ALA A 190 -14.63 3.07 31.96
N ALA A 191 -13.68 2.20 32.31
CA ALA A 191 -13.87 1.23 33.38
C ALA A 191 -14.12 1.96 34.72
N ARG A 192 -15.24 1.64 35.38
CA ARG A 192 -15.61 2.17 36.70
C ARG A 192 -15.53 1.11 37.78
N THR A 193 -15.10 1.52 38.97
CA THR A 193 -15.15 0.70 40.19
C THR A 193 -16.26 1.25 41.06
N PHE A 194 -17.10 0.37 41.59
CA PHE A 194 -18.20 0.71 42.49
C PHE A 194 -17.98 0.07 43.85
N THR A 195 -18.38 0.76 44.91
CA THR A 195 -18.43 0.22 46.28
C THR A 195 -19.82 -0.32 46.60
N SER A 196 -19.97 -1.06 47.70
CA SER A 196 -21.21 -1.78 48.04
C SER A 196 -22.44 -0.87 48.24
N ASP A 197 -22.21 0.39 48.58
CA ASP A 197 -23.21 1.46 48.74
C ASP A 197 -23.66 2.08 47.40
N GLN A 198 -22.96 1.80 46.29
CA GLN A 198 -23.23 2.37 44.96
C GLN A 198 -23.99 1.40 44.04
N GLY A 199 -24.82 0.53 44.60
CA GLY A 199 -25.51 -0.55 43.87
C GLY A 199 -26.38 -0.05 42.71
N ASP A 200 -27.16 1.00 42.93
CA ASP A 200 -28.08 1.56 41.93
C ASP A 200 -27.34 2.23 40.76
N GLU A 201 -26.20 2.86 41.04
CA GLU A 201 -25.32 3.45 40.02
C GLU A 201 -24.62 2.38 39.19
N ALA A 202 -24.16 1.31 39.84
CA ALA A 202 -23.56 0.16 39.16
C ALA A 202 -24.55 -0.53 38.21
N ALA A 203 -25.80 -0.73 38.67
CA ALA A 203 -26.87 -1.31 37.86
C ALA A 203 -27.19 -0.44 36.63
N SER A 204 -27.27 0.88 36.82
CA SER A 204 -27.54 1.84 35.76
C SER A 204 -26.41 1.89 34.72
N PHE A 205 -25.15 1.83 35.16
CA PHE A 205 -23.98 1.76 34.27
C PHE A 205 -23.95 0.47 33.45
N LEU A 206 -24.26 -0.67 34.08
CA LEU A 206 -24.34 -1.97 33.40
C LEU A 206 -25.46 -2.00 32.35
N ALA A 207 -26.64 -1.48 32.69
CA ALA A 207 -27.76 -1.40 31.77
C ALA A 207 -27.44 -0.53 30.55
N ALA A 208 -26.77 0.60 30.75
CA ALA A 208 -26.33 1.48 29.66
C ALA A 208 -25.29 0.80 28.74
N ALA A 209 -24.31 0.09 29.32
CA ALA A 209 -23.30 -0.63 28.54
C ALA A 209 -23.91 -1.76 27.69
N LEU A 210 -24.86 -2.52 28.25
CA LEU A 210 -25.56 -3.59 27.54
C LEU A 210 -26.49 -3.04 26.43
N ALA A 211 -27.19 -1.93 26.69
CA ALA A 211 -28.05 -1.28 25.69
C ALA A 211 -27.26 -0.74 24.49
N GLN A 212 -25.98 -0.41 24.67
CA GLN A 212 -25.04 -0.03 23.61
C GLN A 212 -24.42 -1.24 22.88
N GLY A 213 -24.81 -2.46 23.24
CA GLY A 213 -24.32 -3.70 22.63
C GLY A 213 -22.94 -4.15 23.10
N HIS A 214 -22.45 -3.62 24.23
CA HIS A 214 -21.17 -4.03 24.79
C HIS A 214 -21.30 -5.27 25.68
N SER A 215 -20.26 -6.10 25.71
CA SER A 215 -20.09 -7.16 26.71
C SER A 215 -19.34 -6.61 27.93
N VAL A 216 -19.79 -6.95 29.14
CA VAL A 216 -19.20 -6.45 30.39
C VAL A 216 -18.54 -7.59 31.17
N VAL A 217 -17.33 -7.34 31.67
CA VAL A 217 -16.62 -8.24 32.58
C VAL A 217 -16.54 -7.60 33.97
N ILE A 218 -17.12 -8.24 34.98
CA ILE A 218 -17.10 -7.77 36.37
C ILE A 218 -15.95 -8.48 37.10
N ARG A 219 -15.04 -7.69 37.72
CA ARG A 219 -13.94 -8.21 38.53
C ARG A 219 -14.09 -7.75 39.98
N PRO A 220 -14.27 -8.65 40.95
CA PRO A 220 -14.31 -8.28 42.36
C PRO A 220 -12.92 -7.83 42.82
N LYS A 221 -12.82 -6.62 43.37
CA LYS A 221 -11.59 -6.11 43.98
C LYS A 221 -11.76 -6.16 45.50
N ARG A 222 -11.05 -7.07 46.17
CA ARG A 222 -11.02 -7.10 47.64
C ARG A 222 -10.29 -5.85 48.14
N GLN A 223 -10.95 -5.01 48.92
CA GLN A 223 -10.24 -4.05 49.76
C GLN A 223 -9.39 -4.87 50.74
N LYS A 224 -8.07 -4.64 50.75
CA LYS A 224 -7.23 -5.11 51.85
C LYS A 224 -7.64 -4.28 53.06
N SER A 225 -8.21 -4.95 54.06
CA SER A 225 -8.39 -4.38 55.39
C SER A 225 -7.04 -4.21 56.08
#